data_AF-A0A4R6ZES1-F1
#
_entry.id   AF-A0A4R6ZES1-F1
#
_cell.length_a   1.000
_cell.length_b   1.000
_cell.length_c   1.000
_cell.angle_alpha   90.00
_cell.angle_beta   90.00
_cell.angle_gamma   90.00
#
_symmetry.space_group_name_H-M   'P 1'
#
loop_
_entity.id
_entity.type
_entity.pdbx_description
1 polymer ?
#
loop_
_entity_poly.entity_id
_entity_poly.type
_entity_poly.pdbx_seq_one_letter_code
_entity_poly.pdbx_strand_id
1 'polypeptide(L)'
;MNETMPQDGFYAKVRRGLPALVAQWLTLGQGDADRLALLLAETARVTRIGLPEQTPDGDTLVDWSRPDGEEPPLWAARTATFLLVQMPARPQPASDDEACAWAYCWLRNRDFEDLAAAEQALPGHLREPLAAVLTAAWTDLKGLRLV
;
A
#
# COMPACT_ATOMS: atom_id res chain seq x y z
N MET A 1 -21.97 -26.32 1.55
CA MET A 1 -21.01 -25.54 0.73
C MET A 1 -21.79 -24.42 0.08
N ASN A 2 -21.69 -23.23 0.67
CA ASN A 2 -21.91 -21.90 0.08
C ASN A 2 -21.75 -20.91 1.25
N GLU A 3 -20.51 -20.74 1.69
CA GLU A 3 -20.16 -19.63 2.57
C GLU A 3 -20.15 -18.37 1.70
N THR A 4 -21.17 -17.55 1.89
CA THR A 4 -21.24 -16.16 1.43
C THR A 4 -19.93 -15.45 1.79
N MET A 5 -19.04 -15.28 0.81
CA MET A 5 -17.96 -14.30 0.90
C MET A 5 -18.60 -12.95 1.24
N PRO A 6 -18.17 -12.23 2.30
CA PRO A 6 -18.63 -10.88 2.50
C PRO A 6 -18.05 -10.03 1.37
N GLN A 7 -18.90 -9.51 0.50
CA GLN A 7 -18.54 -8.55 -0.55
C GLN A 7 -17.93 -7.24 0.04
N ASP A 8 -17.95 -7.08 1.37
CA ASP A 8 -17.36 -5.99 2.16
C ASP A 8 -16.22 -6.44 3.10
N GLY A 9 -15.48 -7.50 2.74
CA GLY A 9 -14.31 -7.93 3.52
C GLY A 9 -13.19 -6.89 3.56
N PHE A 10 -12.30 -6.99 4.56
CA PHE A 10 -11.14 -6.09 4.71
C PHE A 10 -10.32 -5.98 3.41
N TYR A 11 -10.06 -7.11 2.75
CA TYR A 11 -9.33 -7.13 1.49
C TYR A 11 -10.04 -6.39 0.33
N ALA A 12 -11.39 -6.34 0.33
CA ALA A 12 -12.12 -5.55 -0.66
C ALA A 12 -11.85 -4.04 -0.48
N LYS A 13 -11.79 -3.56 0.76
CA LYS A 13 -11.39 -2.18 1.09
C LYS A 13 -9.95 -1.89 0.68
N VAL A 14 -9.03 -2.84 0.95
CA VAL A 14 -7.63 -2.75 0.51
C VAL A 14 -7.56 -2.53 -1.00
N ARG A 15 -8.21 -3.38 -1.81
CA ARG A 15 -8.18 -3.28 -3.28
C ARG A 15 -8.68 -1.93 -3.78
N ARG A 16 -9.76 -1.41 -3.19
CA ARG A 16 -10.28 -0.07 -3.50
C ARG A 16 -9.31 1.05 -3.11
N GLY A 17 -8.49 0.84 -2.08
CA GLY A 17 -7.49 1.81 -1.62
C GLY A 17 -6.13 1.77 -2.30
N LEU A 18 -5.78 0.69 -3.04
CA LEU A 18 -4.46 0.57 -3.67
C LEU A 18 -4.15 1.71 -4.67
N PRO A 19 -5.09 2.13 -5.56
CA PRO A 19 -4.84 3.25 -6.47
C PRO A 19 -4.48 4.56 -5.75
N ALA A 20 -5.09 4.81 -4.59
CA ALA A 20 -4.85 6.03 -3.83
C ALA A 20 -3.41 6.14 -3.29
N LEU A 21 -2.75 5.01 -2.99
CA LEU A 21 -1.32 4.99 -2.63
C LEU A 21 -0.44 5.44 -3.81
N VAL A 22 -0.77 4.97 -5.01
CA VAL A 22 -0.06 5.36 -6.24
C VAL A 22 -0.34 6.82 -6.58
N ALA A 23 -1.58 7.28 -6.43
CA ALA A 23 -1.98 8.68 -6.60
C ALA A 23 -1.24 9.61 -5.62
N GLN A 24 -1.10 9.20 -4.36
CA GLN A 24 -0.38 9.98 -3.37
C GLN A 24 1.12 10.05 -3.69
N TRP A 25 1.72 8.96 -4.22
CA TRP A 25 3.09 8.98 -4.73
C TRP A 25 3.25 9.94 -5.92
N LEU A 26 2.32 9.91 -6.90
CA LEU A 26 2.29 10.86 -8.01
C LEU A 26 2.16 12.32 -7.54
N THR A 27 1.34 12.56 -6.52
CA THR A 27 1.03 13.92 -6.03
C THR A 27 2.18 14.53 -5.23
N LEU A 28 2.85 13.73 -4.39
CA LEU A 28 3.89 14.21 -3.48
C LEU A 28 5.30 14.02 -4.03
N GLY A 29 5.48 13.07 -4.96
CA GLY A 29 6.75 12.76 -5.59
C GLY A 29 7.30 13.94 -6.38
N GLN A 30 8.63 14.01 -6.48
CA GLN A 30 9.31 15.04 -7.26
C GLN A 30 9.73 14.49 -8.62
N GLY A 31 9.10 14.99 -9.69
CA GLY A 31 9.40 14.59 -11.06
C GLY A 31 8.14 14.54 -11.91
N ASP A 32 8.33 14.25 -13.20
CA ASP A 32 7.24 13.82 -14.08
C ASP A 32 6.83 12.37 -13.78
N ALA A 33 5.71 11.95 -14.37
CA ALA A 33 5.16 10.62 -14.15
C ALA A 33 6.14 9.51 -14.56
N ASP A 34 6.86 9.66 -15.67
CA ASP A 34 7.86 8.69 -16.13
C ASP A 34 8.99 8.49 -15.12
N ARG A 35 9.52 9.59 -14.56
CA ARG A 35 10.56 9.51 -13.54
C ARG A 35 10.02 8.86 -12.26
N LEU A 36 8.80 9.17 -11.85
CA LEU A 36 8.17 8.58 -10.68
C LEU A 36 7.90 7.08 -10.88
N ALA A 37 7.56 6.66 -12.09
CA ALA A 37 7.35 5.26 -12.46
C ALA A 37 8.66 4.46 -12.44
N LEU A 38 9.73 5.03 -12.99
CA LEU A 38 11.09 4.49 -12.91
C LEU A 38 11.55 4.33 -11.46
N LEU A 39 11.43 5.39 -10.65
CA LEU A 39 11.84 5.35 -9.24
C LEU A 39 11.06 4.29 -8.45
N LEU A 40 9.76 4.14 -8.73
CA LEU A 40 8.93 3.13 -8.09
C LEU A 40 9.43 1.72 -8.43
N ALA A 41 9.66 1.42 -9.71
CA ALA A 41 10.13 0.11 -10.15
C ALA A 41 11.54 -0.23 -9.64
N GLU A 42 12.48 0.72 -9.72
CA GLU A 42 13.85 0.51 -9.23
C GLU A 42 13.88 0.33 -7.71
N THR A 43 13.08 1.10 -6.97
CA THR A 43 12.95 0.92 -5.53
C THR A 43 12.40 -0.47 -5.20
N ALA A 44 11.40 -0.96 -5.95
CA ALA A 44 10.84 -2.29 -5.74
C ALA A 44 11.92 -3.37 -5.90
N ARG A 45 12.74 -3.28 -6.95
CA ARG A 45 13.86 -4.21 -7.22
C ARG A 45 14.91 -4.17 -6.12
N VAL A 46 15.38 -2.97 -5.75
CA VAL A 46 16.47 -2.79 -4.76
C VAL A 46 16.03 -3.24 -3.36
N THR A 47 14.80 -2.92 -2.97
CA THR A 47 14.24 -3.27 -1.64
C THR A 47 13.70 -4.70 -1.59
N ARG A 48 13.62 -5.40 -2.72
CA ARG A 48 13.01 -6.72 -2.88
C ARG A 48 11.55 -6.79 -2.42
N ILE A 49 10.83 -5.65 -2.45
CA ILE A 49 9.38 -5.61 -2.22
C ILE A 49 8.63 -6.34 -3.34
N GLY A 50 9.16 -6.26 -4.56
CA GLY A 50 8.72 -7.03 -5.71
C GLY A 50 9.74 -7.01 -6.84
N LEU A 51 9.49 -7.78 -7.88
CA LEU A 51 10.32 -7.87 -9.08
C LEU A 51 9.45 -7.44 -10.28
N PRO A 52 9.34 -6.13 -10.56
CA PRO A 52 8.67 -5.68 -11.77
C PRO A 52 9.39 -6.24 -13.00
N GLU A 53 8.68 -7.03 -13.80
CA GLU A 53 9.20 -7.62 -15.04
C GLU A 53 9.64 -6.53 -16.02
N GLN A 54 8.86 -5.45 -16.09
CA GLN A 54 9.12 -4.27 -16.89
C GLN A 54 8.96 -3.03 -16.02
N THR A 55 9.74 -1.99 -16.34
CA THR A 55 9.52 -0.67 -15.74
C THR A 55 8.28 -0.05 -16.39
N PRO A 56 7.24 0.32 -15.62
CA PRO A 56 6.08 1.02 -16.17
C PRO A 56 6.49 2.42 -16.65
N ASP A 57 5.79 2.93 -17.64
CA ASP A 57 5.89 4.33 -18.06
C ASP A 57 4.98 5.23 -17.20
N GLY A 58 5.06 6.54 -17.43
CA GLY A 58 4.25 7.53 -16.73
C GLY A 58 2.75 7.35 -16.96
N ASP A 59 2.34 6.98 -18.18
CA ASP A 59 0.93 6.77 -18.50
C ASP A 59 0.34 5.58 -17.74
N THR A 60 1.09 4.47 -17.65
CA THR A 60 0.72 3.31 -16.83
C THR A 60 0.61 3.68 -15.36
N LEU A 61 1.56 4.48 -14.84
CA LEU A 61 1.52 4.93 -13.44
C LEU A 61 0.31 5.83 -13.17
N VAL A 62 -0.03 6.72 -14.11
CA VAL A 62 -1.23 7.57 -14.03
C VAL A 62 -2.50 6.73 -14.06
N ASP A 63 -2.57 5.70 -14.91
CA ASP A 63 -3.74 4.82 -14.97
C ASP A 63 -3.95 4.08 -13.63
N TRP A 64 -2.87 3.49 -13.10
CA TRP A 64 -2.86 2.85 -11.78
C TRP A 64 -3.28 3.74 -10.61
N SER A 65 -3.18 5.06 -10.76
CA SER A 65 -3.56 6.01 -9.72
C SER A 65 -5.05 6.33 -9.69
N ARG A 66 -5.79 5.99 -10.76
CA ARG A 66 -7.20 6.34 -10.91
C ARG A 66 -8.08 5.29 -10.23
N PRO A 67 -9.16 5.70 -9.54
CA PRO A 67 -10.12 4.76 -8.97
C PRO A 67 -10.79 3.83 -9.99
N ASP A 68 -10.91 4.30 -11.25
CA ASP A 68 -11.52 3.61 -12.38
C ASP A 68 -10.48 3.09 -13.40
N GLY A 69 -9.18 3.24 -13.12
CA GLY A 69 -8.09 2.72 -13.94
C GLY A 69 -7.78 1.24 -13.67
N GLU A 70 -6.72 0.73 -14.29
CA GLU A 70 -6.21 -0.61 -13.99
C GLU A 70 -5.76 -0.72 -12.52
N GLU A 71 -6.11 -1.81 -11.85
CA GLU A 71 -5.68 -2.04 -10.47
C GLU A 71 -4.14 -2.17 -10.43
N PRO A 72 -3.44 -1.33 -9.64
CA PRO A 72 -1.99 -1.40 -9.58
C PRO A 72 -1.53 -2.78 -9.10
N PRO A 73 -0.47 -3.34 -9.68
CA PRO A 73 0.10 -4.56 -9.15
C PRO A 73 0.56 -4.34 -7.71
N LEU A 74 0.40 -5.34 -6.85
CA LEU A 74 0.62 -5.17 -5.41
C LEU A 74 2.04 -4.68 -5.06
N TRP A 75 3.05 -5.02 -5.86
CA TRP A 75 4.40 -4.48 -5.65
C TRP A 75 4.45 -2.97 -5.78
N ALA A 76 3.68 -2.36 -6.70
CA ALA A 76 3.67 -0.91 -6.93
C ALA A 76 3.09 -0.18 -5.72
N ALA A 77 1.92 -0.59 -5.24
CA ALA A 77 1.30 -0.02 -4.04
C ALA A 77 2.17 -0.22 -2.78
N ARG A 78 2.76 -1.41 -2.62
CA ARG A 78 3.70 -1.68 -1.51
C ARG A 78 4.94 -0.81 -1.57
N THR A 79 5.52 -0.60 -2.75
CA THR A 79 6.68 0.28 -2.90
C THR A 79 6.31 1.74 -2.71
N ALA A 80 5.13 2.18 -3.16
CA ALA A 80 4.61 3.52 -2.88
C ALA A 80 4.50 3.74 -1.37
N THR A 81 3.89 2.81 -0.62
CA THR A 81 3.87 2.86 0.86
C THR A 81 5.27 2.94 1.46
N PHE A 82 6.22 2.13 0.98
CA PHE A 82 7.60 2.18 1.46
C PHE A 82 8.26 3.56 1.24
N LEU A 83 7.98 4.23 0.12
CA LEU A 83 8.51 5.57 -0.15
C LEU A 83 7.79 6.63 0.69
N LEU A 84 6.45 6.58 0.73
CA LEU A 84 5.60 7.56 1.40
C LEU A 84 5.87 7.64 2.92
N VAL A 85 6.07 6.50 3.62
CA VAL A 85 6.41 6.51 5.08
C VAL A 85 7.70 7.27 5.41
N GLN A 86 8.59 7.44 4.42
CA GLN A 86 9.88 8.11 4.58
C GLN A 86 9.84 9.58 4.15
N MET A 87 8.72 10.06 3.59
CA MET A 87 8.65 11.40 3.04
C MET A 87 8.59 12.48 4.14
N PRO A 88 9.33 13.59 4.00
CA PRO A 88 9.30 14.70 4.96
C PRO A 88 7.92 15.39 5.02
N ALA A 89 7.11 15.27 3.96
CA ALA A 89 5.74 15.78 3.90
C ALA A 89 4.78 15.08 4.87
N ARG A 90 5.16 13.93 5.44
CA ARG A 90 4.35 13.15 6.41
C ARG A 90 2.94 12.84 5.88
N PRO A 91 2.83 12.17 4.71
CA PRO A 91 1.53 11.81 4.15
C PRO A 91 0.69 10.98 5.12
N GLN A 92 -0.62 11.14 5.05
CA GLN A 92 -1.61 10.38 5.80
C GLN A 92 -2.69 9.87 4.82
N PRO A 93 -3.36 8.75 5.13
CA PRO A 93 -4.51 8.32 4.35
C PRO A 93 -5.61 9.40 4.31
N ALA A 94 -6.21 9.60 3.16
CA ALA A 94 -7.33 10.54 2.96
C ALA A 94 -8.72 9.86 3.06
N SER A 95 -8.77 8.52 3.14
CA SER A 95 -10.01 7.76 3.26
C SER A 95 -9.80 6.43 4.00
N ASP A 96 -10.91 5.81 4.43
CA ASP A 96 -10.88 4.50 5.10
C ASP A 96 -10.30 3.40 4.19
N ASP A 97 -10.67 3.37 2.91
CA ASP A 97 -10.15 2.40 1.95
C ASP A 97 -8.63 2.59 1.75
N GLU A 98 -8.16 3.83 1.65
CA GLU A 98 -6.73 4.14 1.58
C GLU A 98 -6.01 3.74 2.88
N ALA A 99 -6.61 3.99 4.05
CA ALA A 99 -6.04 3.58 5.35
C ALA A 99 -5.90 2.05 5.45
N CYS A 100 -6.88 1.29 4.95
CA CYS A 100 -6.79 -0.16 4.83
C CYS A 100 -5.64 -0.59 3.92
N ALA A 101 -5.48 0.06 2.76
CA ALA A 101 -4.38 -0.22 1.83
C ALA A 101 -3.01 0.09 2.44
N TRP A 102 -2.88 1.23 3.13
CA TRP A 102 -1.69 1.61 3.91
C TRP A 102 -1.29 0.53 4.92
N ALA A 103 -2.23 0.13 5.78
CA ALA A 103 -1.99 -0.89 6.81
C ALA A 103 -1.61 -2.24 6.20
N TYR A 104 -2.31 -2.67 5.14
CA TYR A 104 -2.03 -3.91 4.45
C TYR A 104 -0.63 -3.93 3.81
N CYS A 105 -0.27 -2.86 3.10
CA CYS A 105 1.04 -2.74 2.45
C CYS A 105 2.17 -2.64 3.50
N TRP A 106 1.96 -1.90 4.58
CA TRP A 106 2.91 -1.79 5.69
C TRP A 106 3.26 -3.16 6.28
N LEU A 107 2.24 -3.95 6.66
CA LEU A 107 2.42 -5.28 7.24
C LEU A 107 3.06 -6.28 6.27
N ARG A 108 2.98 -6.05 4.96
CA ARG A 108 3.62 -6.91 3.95
C ARG A 108 5.00 -6.45 3.55
N ASN A 109 5.42 -5.23 3.89
CA ASN A 109 6.75 -4.73 3.53
C ASN A 109 7.85 -5.21 4.46
N ARG A 110 7.49 -5.69 5.65
CA ARG A 110 8.44 -6.15 6.68
C ARG A 110 7.79 -7.28 7.47
N ASP A 111 8.62 -8.16 8.00
CA ASP A 111 8.17 -9.15 8.97
C ASP A 111 8.12 -8.51 10.36
N PHE A 112 6.98 -8.68 11.02
CA PHE A 112 6.77 -8.27 12.41
C PHE A 112 6.44 -9.50 13.25
N GLU A 113 6.96 -9.54 14.46
CA GLU A 113 6.71 -10.61 15.41
C GLU A 113 5.25 -10.59 15.88
N ASP A 114 4.78 -9.42 16.29
CA ASP A 114 3.44 -9.15 16.77
C ASP A 114 2.90 -7.79 16.26
N LEU A 115 1.62 -7.52 16.58
CA LEU A 115 0.96 -6.26 16.22
C LEU A 115 1.62 -5.05 16.90
N ALA A 116 2.09 -5.18 18.13
CA ALA A 116 2.71 -4.09 18.87
C ALA A 116 4.04 -3.64 18.21
N ALA A 117 4.84 -4.59 17.71
CA ALA A 117 6.04 -4.30 16.94
C ALA A 117 5.72 -3.58 15.63
N ALA A 118 4.65 -3.98 14.94
CA ALA A 118 4.19 -3.32 13.72
C ALA A 118 3.74 -1.87 13.97
N GLU A 119 3.02 -1.62 15.07
CA GLU A 119 2.58 -0.29 15.51
C GLU A 119 3.75 0.62 15.92
N GLN A 120 4.68 0.11 16.71
CA GLN A 120 5.83 0.88 17.19
C GLN A 120 6.75 1.32 16.05
N ALA A 121 6.89 0.46 15.03
CA ALA A 121 7.70 0.72 13.85
C ALA A 121 7.09 1.74 12.89
N LEU A 122 5.79 2.09 13.03
CA LEU A 122 5.18 3.16 12.24
C LEU A 122 5.80 4.53 12.60
N PRO A 123 6.04 5.39 11.59
CA PRO A 123 6.30 6.80 11.82
C PRO A 123 5.19 7.43 12.67
N GLY A 124 5.55 8.37 13.56
CA GLY A 124 4.61 8.95 14.53
C GLY A 124 3.33 9.54 13.91
N HIS A 125 3.43 10.12 12.70
CA HIS A 125 2.29 10.72 11.99
C HIS A 125 1.29 9.69 11.44
N LEU A 126 1.64 8.41 11.40
CA LEU A 126 0.78 7.32 10.90
C LEU A 126 0.21 6.45 12.02
N ARG A 127 0.71 6.56 13.26
CA ARG A 127 0.27 5.69 14.36
C ARG A 127 -1.22 5.84 14.65
N GLU A 128 -1.68 7.08 14.86
CA GLU A 128 -3.10 7.35 15.15
C GLU A 128 -4.00 7.07 13.94
N PRO A 129 -3.71 7.57 12.71
CA PRO A 129 -4.55 7.30 11.54
C PRO A 129 -4.68 5.81 11.19
N LEU A 130 -3.66 4.99 11.51
CA LEU A 130 -3.67 3.57 11.15
C LEU A 130 -4.03 2.63 12.30
N ALA A 131 -4.18 3.09 13.54
CA ALA A 131 -4.33 2.20 14.71
C ALA A 131 -5.43 1.14 14.55
N ALA A 132 -6.65 1.58 14.21
CA ALA A 132 -7.80 0.68 14.07
C ALA A 132 -7.65 -0.26 12.86
N VAL A 133 -7.24 0.28 11.70
CA VAL A 133 -7.11 -0.49 10.45
C VAL A 133 -5.92 -1.44 10.48
N LEU A 134 -4.86 -1.14 11.24
CA LEU A 134 -3.71 -2.01 11.40
C LEU A 134 -4.05 -3.26 12.21
N THR A 135 -4.88 -3.11 13.25
CA THR A 135 -5.43 -4.26 13.99
C THR A 135 -6.23 -5.17 13.06
N ALA A 136 -7.13 -4.59 12.26
CA ALA A 136 -7.94 -5.35 11.30
C ALA A 136 -7.06 -6.05 10.23
N ALA A 137 -6.05 -5.35 9.70
CA ALA A 137 -5.11 -5.88 8.74
C ALA A 137 -4.28 -7.05 9.32
N TRP A 138 -3.90 -6.96 10.60
CA TRP A 138 -3.16 -8.02 11.28
C TRP A 138 -3.99 -9.28 11.46
N THR A 139 -5.25 -9.13 11.88
CA THR A 139 -6.20 -10.25 11.99
C THR A 139 -6.41 -10.94 10.64
N ASP A 140 -6.60 -10.17 9.57
CA ASP A 140 -6.72 -10.68 8.20
C ASP A 140 -5.45 -11.45 7.77
N LEU A 141 -4.26 -10.86 7.98
CA LEU A 141 -2.97 -11.47 7.64
C LEU A 141 -2.72 -12.80 8.38
N LYS A 142 -3.09 -12.90 9.66
CA LYS A 142 -2.93 -14.13 10.45
C LYS A 142 -4.03 -15.15 10.13
N GLY A 143 -5.25 -14.71 9.84
CA GLY A 143 -6.33 -15.58 9.37
C GLY A 143 -5.95 -16.33 8.10
N LEU A 144 -5.23 -15.68 7.17
CA LEU A 144 -4.70 -16.30 5.95
C LEU A 144 -3.53 -17.28 6.20
N ARG A 145 -2.88 -17.25 7.37
CA ARG A 145 -1.76 -18.15 7.73
C ARG A 145 -2.19 -19.38 8.53
N LEU A 146 -3.45 -19.44 8.98
CA LEU A 146 -4.00 -20.52 9.80
C LEU A 146 -4.80 -21.56 8.99
N VAL A 147 -4.79 -21.46 7.65
CA VAL A 147 -5.43 -22.39 6.71
C VAL A 147 -4.39 -23.27 6.03
#